data_AF-A0A7J2HSA0-F1
#
_entry.id   AF-A0A7J2HSA0-F1
#
_cell.length_a   1.000
_cell.length_b   1.000
_cell.length_c   1.000
_cell.angle_alpha   90.00
_cell.angle_beta   90.00
_cell.angle_gamma   90.00
#
_symmetry.space_group_name_H-M   'P 1'
#
loop_
_entity.id
_entity.type
_entity.pdbx_description
1 polymer ?
#
loop_
_entity_poly.entity_id
_entity_poly.type
_entity_poly.pdbx_seq_one_letter_code
_entity_poly.pdbx_strand_id
1 'polypeptide(L)'
;IYPTLVLPGTKLYDLWRNGLYKPYSDEELVELLAKWLELTPPYVRIQRIQREIPLRLAAAGNRIANLREVVENKLREKGLRCRCIRCREAGHRMLKEGVKAGIEDAKLLVRRYEASGGMEYFISYEDPVKDVLFGFIRLRLPSKVLREELEGAALVRELHVYGKMVPVGRGGRSDLELQHRKLGSRLLREAERIASEELDARKVVVISGVGVRKYYYKRGYRPDGFYVSKRLDGRS
;
A
#
# COMPACT_ATOMS: atom_id res chain seq x y z
N ILE A 1 11.79 -4.83 -2.98
CA ILE A 1 12.52 -5.98 -3.56
C ILE A 1 13.86 -5.46 -4.04
N TYR A 2 14.92 -6.11 -3.60
CA TYR A 2 16.28 -5.88 -4.05
C TYR A 2 16.83 -7.23 -4.48
N PRO A 3 17.02 -7.48 -5.79
CA PRO A 3 17.69 -8.69 -6.24
C PRO A 3 19.07 -8.79 -5.61
N THR A 4 19.48 -9.99 -5.25
CA THR A 4 20.78 -10.22 -4.65
C THR A 4 21.89 -9.81 -5.62
N LEU A 5 22.74 -8.89 -5.18
CA LEU A 5 23.95 -8.47 -5.89
C LEU A 5 25.18 -9.03 -5.19
N VAL A 6 26.16 -9.48 -5.96
CA VAL A 6 27.48 -9.88 -5.45
C VAL A 6 28.35 -8.64 -5.39
N LEU A 7 28.68 -8.18 -4.19
CA LEU A 7 29.51 -7.00 -3.97
C LEU A 7 30.92 -7.41 -3.52
N PRO A 8 31.99 -6.82 -4.08
CA PRO A 8 33.36 -7.04 -3.60
C PRO A 8 33.49 -6.86 -2.08
N GLY A 9 34.30 -7.71 -1.44
CA GLY A 9 34.55 -7.65 0.01
C GLY A 9 33.45 -8.26 0.89
N THR A 10 32.45 -8.93 0.30
CA THR A 10 31.41 -9.65 1.05
C THR A 10 31.63 -11.16 1.03
N LYS A 11 31.12 -11.89 2.02
CA LYS A 11 31.15 -13.37 2.01
C LYS A 11 30.51 -13.96 0.75
N LEU A 12 29.49 -13.29 0.21
CA LEU A 12 28.83 -13.72 -1.02
C LEU A 12 29.76 -13.63 -2.24
N TYR A 13 30.68 -12.65 -2.25
CA TYR A 13 31.72 -12.54 -3.27
C TYR A 13 32.69 -13.71 -3.22
N ASP A 14 33.12 -14.15 -2.04
CA ASP A 14 34.00 -15.31 -1.89
C ASP A 14 33.30 -16.60 -2.38
N LEU A 15 32.03 -16.79 -2.03
CA LEU A 15 31.22 -17.91 -2.53
C LEU A 15 31.08 -17.88 -4.05
N TRP A 16 30.84 -16.71 -4.64
CA TRP A 16 30.76 -16.54 -6.09
C TRP A 16 32.10 -16.83 -6.77
N ARG A 17 33.20 -16.31 -6.22
CA ARG A 17 34.57 -16.54 -6.71
C ARG A 17 34.97 -18.01 -6.68
N ASN A 18 34.51 -18.75 -5.68
CA ASN A 18 34.76 -20.19 -5.53
C ASN A 18 33.74 -21.07 -6.28
N GLY A 19 32.83 -20.48 -7.06
CA GLY A 19 31.81 -21.22 -7.83
C GLY A 19 30.67 -21.80 -6.99
N LEU A 20 30.61 -21.48 -5.69
CA LEU A 20 29.59 -21.97 -4.75
C LEU A 20 28.30 -21.14 -4.75
N TYR A 21 28.31 -20.00 -5.44
CA TYR A 21 27.13 -19.16 -5.65
C TYR A 21 27.05 -18.68 -7.10
N LYS A 22 25.88 -18.84 -7.72
CA LYS A 22 25.57 -18.31 -9.03
C LYS A 22 24.34 -17.40 -8.91
N PRO A 23 24.46 -16.09 -9.17
CA PRO A 23 23.28 -15.22 -9.22
C PRO A 23 22.41 -15.56 -10.44
N TYR A 24 21.14 -15.15 -10.39
CA TYR A 24 20.24 -15.26 -11.54
C TYR A 24 20.79 -14.52 -12.76
N SER A 25 20.49 -15.05 -13.95
CA SER A 25 20.58 -14.25 -15.17
C SER A 25 19.54 -13.12 -15.16
N ASP A 26 19.74 -12.10 -16.01
CA ASP A 26 18.78 -11.00 -16.14
C ASP A 26 17.41 -11.54 -16.60
N GLU A 27 17.38 -12.52 -17.51
CA GLU A 27 16.16 -13.16 -18.01
C GLU A 27 15.44 -13.96 -16.92
N GLU A 28 16.16 -14.79 -16.17
CA GLU A 28 15.61 -15.57 -15.06
C GLU A 28 14.99 -14.64 -14.01
N LEU A 29 15.69 -13.56 -13.66
CA LEU A 29 15.21 -12.58 -12.71
C LEU A 29 13.97 -11.86 -13.21
N VAL A 30 13.93 -11.46 -14.48
CA VAL A 30 12.77 -10.77 -15.06
C VAL A 30 11.54 -11.67 -15.06
N GLU A 31 11.67 -12.94 -15.47
CA GLU A 31 10.55 -13.90 -15.46
C GLU A 31 10.05 -14.16 -14.04
N LEU A 32 10.97 -14.36 -13.09
CA LEU A 32 10.63 -14.55 -11.68
C LEU A 32 9.86 -13.36 -11.11
N LEU A 33 10.35 -12.14 -11.36
CA LEU A 33 9.70 -10.92 -10.88
C LEU A 33 8.36 -10.69 -11.58
N ALA A 34 8.23 -11.02 -12.87
CA ALA A 34 6.96 -10.90 -13.59
C ALA A 34 5.90 -11.80 -12.95
N LYS A 35 6.22 -13.07 -12.73
CA LYS A 35 5.33 -14.02 -12.02
C LYS A 35 4.97 -13.53 -10.62
N TRP A 36 5.93 -12.96 -9.89
CA TRP A 36 5.66 -12.41 -8.56
C TRP A 36 4.74 -11.18 -8.59
N LEU A 37 4.94 -10.27 -9.56
CA LEU A 37 4.09 -9.08 -9.74
C LEU A 37 2.66 -9.44 -10.13
N GLU A 38 2.48 -10.51 -10.91
CA GLU A 38 1.18 -11.08 -11.27
C GLU A 38 0.42 -11.61 -10.06
N LEU A 39 1.11 -12.39 -9.20
CA LEU A 39 0.53 -12.97 -7.98
C LEU A 39 0.31 -11.94 -6.86
N THR A 40 0.84 -10.73 -6.99
CA THR A 40 0.79 -9.73 -5.94
C THR A 40 -0.65 -9.27 -5.67
N PRO A 41 -1.17 -9.46 -4.44
CA PRO A 41 -2.54 -9.07 -4.13
C PRO A 41 -2.77 -7.54 -4.20
N PRO A 42 -4.01 -7.10 -4.47
CA PRO A 42 -4.31 -5.67 -4.65
C PRO A 42 -4.12 -4.79 -3.41
N TYR A 43 -3.98 -5.40 -2.22
CA TYR A 43 -3.72 -4.74 -0.95
C TYR A 43 -2.21 -4.60 -0.62
N VAL A 44 -1.33 -5.12 -1.46
CA VAL A 44 0.13 -5.01 -1.29
C VAL A 44 0.64 -3.77 -2.01
N ARG A 45 1.54 -3.02 -1.36
CA ARG A 45 2.26 -1.90 -1.99
C ARG A 45 3.71 -2.29 -2.21
N ILE A 46 4.12 -2.39 -3.47
CA ILE A 46 5.50 -2.68 -3.83
C ILE A 46 6.24 -1.35 -3.96
N GLN A 47 7.31 -1.18 -3.17
CA GLN A 47 8.22 -0.04 -3.32
C GLN A 47 9.01 -0.13 -4.64
N ARG A 48 9.77 0.91 -4.97
CA ARG A 48 10.65 0.85 -6.16
C ARG A 48 11.60 -0.35 -6.02
N ILE A 49 11.77 -1.10 -7.10
CA ILE A 49 12.69 -2.22 -7.16
C ILE A 49 14.07 -1.64 -7.44
N GLN A 50 15.03 -1.94 -6.56
CA GLN A 50 16.46 -1.65 -6.69
C GLN A 50 16.84 -0.21 -7.04
N ARG A 51 17.22 0.58 -6.02
CA ARG A 51 17.52 2.01 -6.20
C ARG A 51 18.86 2.49 -5.62
N GLU A 52 19.32 1.86 -4.56
CA GLU A 52 20.38 2.45 -3.72
C GLU A 52 21.80 2.11 -4.16
N ILE A 53 22.02 0.94 -4.78
CA ILE A 53 23.35 0.46 -5.13
C ILE A 53 23.59 0.66 -6.64
N PRO A 54 24.60 1.45 -7.04
CA PRO A 54 25.01 1.53 -8.45
C PRO A 54 25.45 0.17 -8.95
N LEU A 55 24.83 -0.32 -10.04
CA LEU A 55 25.09 -1.68 -10.58
C LEU A 55 26.55 -1.90 -10.97
N ARG A 56 27.26 -0.83 -11.36
CA ARG A 56 28.71 -0.87 -11.67
C ARG A 56 29.60 -1.33 -10.51
N LEU A 57 29.11 -1.26 -9.27
CA LEU A 57 29.84 -1.71 -8.08
C LEU A 57 29.68 -3.22 -7.83
N ALA A 58 28.71 -3.85 -8.47
CA ALA A 58 28.49 -5.28 -8.34
C ALA A 58 29.46 -6.07 -9.21
N ALA A 59 30.08 -7.09 -8.62
CA ALA A 59 30.90 -8.06 -9.33
C ALA A 59 30.05 -9.03 -10.17
N ALA A 60 28.85 -9.37 -9.67
CA ALA A 60 27.87 -10.21 -10.37
C ALA A 60 26.46 -9.94 -9.85
N GLY A 61 25.44 -10.41 -10.57
CA GLY A 61 24.04 -10.10 -10.33
C GLY A 61 23.42 -9.35 -11.51
N ASN A 62 22.23 -8.80 -11.30
CA ASN A 62 21.48 -8.16 -12.38
C ASN A 62 22.15 -6.88 -12.88
N ARG A 63 22.05 -6.62 -14.19
CA ARG A 63 22.64 -5.45 -14.85
C ARG A 63 21.62 -4.43 -15.34
N ILE A 64 20.33 -4.75 -15.22
CA ILE A 64 19.23 -3.89 -15.67
C ILE A 64 18.99 -2.75 -14.66
N ALA A 65 19.30 -1.51 -15.07
CA ALA A 65 19.08 -0.32 -14.23
C ALA A 65 17.60 0.04 -14.03
N ASN A 66 16.77 -0.12 -15.07
CA ASN A 66 15.33 0.13 -15.04
C ASN A 66 14.51 -1.17 -14.83
N LEU A 67 14.98 -2.07 -13.95
CA LEU A 67 14.43 -3.42 -13.78
C LEU A 67 12.91 -3.47 -13.62
N ARG A 68 12.35 -2.54 -12.83
CA ARG A 68 10.89 -2.48 -12.62
C ARG A 68 10.11 -2.31 -13.93
N GLU A 69 10.58 -1.44 -14.82
CA GLU A 69 9.93 -1.14 -16.09
C GLU A 69 10.03 -2.34 -17.04
N VAL A 70 11.20 -2.98 -17.12
CA VAL A 70 11.41 -4.19 -17.93
C VAL A 70 10.46 -5.32 -17.49
N VAL A 71 10.31 -5.53 -16.19
CA VAL A 71 9.37 -6.53 -15.65
C VAL A 71 7.90 -6.16 -15.94
N GLU A 72 7.54 -4.87 -15.83
CA GLU A 72 6.19 -4.41 -16.17
C GLU A 72 5.90 -4.57 -17.68
N ASN A 73 6.87 -4.32 -18.56
CA ASN A 73 6.75 -4.56 -20.01
C ASN A 73 6.52 -6.03 -20.31
N LYS A 74 7.30 -6.91 -19.66
CA LYS A 74 7.17 -8.35 -19.82
C LYS A 74 5.78 -8.87 -19.46
N LEU A 75 5.15 -8.30 -18.43
CA LEU A 75 3.76 -8.61 -18.10
C LEU A 75 2.79 -8.11 -19.17
N ARG A 76 3.00 -6.89 -19.68
CA ARG A 76 2.14 -6.29 -20.72
C ARG A 76 2.17 -7.09 -22.03
N GLU A 77 3.33 -7.62 -22.41
CA GLU A 77 3.47 -8.53 -23.57
C GLU A 77 2.60 -9.79 -23.43
N LYS A 78 2.36 -10.24 -22.19
CA LYS A 78 1.46 -11.37 -21.87
C LYS A 78 0.00 -10.95 -21.68
N GLY A 79 -0.35 -9.68 -21.93
CA GLY A 79 -1.68 -9.13 -21.65
C GLY A 79 -2.00 -8.98 -20.15
N LEU A 80 -0.99 -9.08 -19.29
CA LEU A 80 -1.13 -9.02 -17.84
C LEU A 80 -0.66 -7.67 -17.28
N ARG A 81 -1.05 -7.38 -16.04
CA ARG A 81 -0.65 -6.17 -15.31
C ARG A 81 -0.45 -6.44 -13.83
N CYS A 82 0.50 -5.73 -13.22
CA CYS A 82 0.65 -5.73 -11.78
C CYS A 82 -0.51 -4.96 -11.13
N ARG A 83 -1.21 -5.60 -10.17
CA ARG A 83 -2.34 -4.98 -9.46
C ARG A 83 -1.99 -4.47 -8.06
N CYS A 84 -0.71 -4.34 -7.73
CA CYS A 84 -0.31 -3.76 -6.46
C CYS A 84 -0.78 -2.29 -6.33
N ILE A 85 -0.87 -1.80 -5.10
CA ILE A 85 -1.31 -0.43 -4.77
C ILE A 85 -0.58 0.63 -5.60
N ARG A 86 0.75 0.53 -5.72
CA ARG A 86 1.57 1.50 -6.47
C ARG A 86 1.22 1.54 -7.96
N CYS A 87 0.91 0.40 -8.56
CA CYS A 87 0.54 0.35 -9.98
C CYS A 87 -0.84 0.94 -10.22
N ARG A 88 -1.73 0.90 -9.22
CA ARG A 88 -3.12 1.33 -9.36
C ARG A 88 -3.39 2.74 -8.87
N GLU A 89 -2.49 3.34 -8.08
CA GLU A 89 -2.70 4.70 -7.55
C GLU A 89 -2.99 5.70 -8.67
N ALA A 90 -4.03 6.53 -8.49
CA ALA A 90 -4.54 7.42 -9.54
C ALA A 90 -3.46 8.32 -10.16
N GLY A 91 -2.54 8.84 -9.34
CA GLY A 91 -1.41 9.62 -9.81
C GLY A 91 -0.46 8.83 -10.71
N HIS A 92 -0.16 7.58 -10.38
CA HIS A 92 0.76 6.76 -11.17
C HIS A 92 0.13 6.31 -12.49
N ARG A 93 -1.15 5.93 -12.46
CA ARG A 93 -1.92 5.56 -13.67
C ARG A 93 -2.03 6.71 -14.65
N MET A 94 -2.27 7.93 -14.16
CA MET A 94 -2.27 9.12 -15.00
C MET A 94 -0.89 9.39 -15.61
N LEU A 95 0.19 9.37 -14.81
CA LEU A 95 1.53 9.68 -15.30
C LEU A 95 2.10 8.65 -16.27
N LYS A 96 1.88 7.36 -16.03
CA LYS A 96 2.47 6.29 -16.86
C LYS A 96 1.63 5.90 -18.06
N GLU A 97 0.30 5.95 -17.94
CA GLU A 97 -0.62 5.38 -18.93
C GLU A 97 -1.64 6.40 -19.46
N GLY A 98 -1.61 7.65 -18.98
CA GLY A 98 -2.58 8.68 -19.38
C GLY A 98 -4.02 8.39 -18.94
N VAL A 99 -4.23 7.41 -18.07
CA VAL A 99 -5.57 6.96 -17.65
C VAL A 99 -6.22 8.01 -16.77
N LYS A 100 -7.30 8.63 -17.28
CA LYS A 100 -8.12 9.60 -16.56
C LYS A 100 -9.28 8.87 -15.88
N ALA A 101 -9.22 8.77 -14.55
CA ALA A 101 -10.31 8.25 -13.73
C ALA A 101 -10.82 9.35 -12.78
N GLY A 102 -12.14 9.44 -12.67
CA GLY A 102 -12.83 10.36 -11.78
C GLY A 102 -13.24 9.69 -10.47
N ILE A 103 -13.37 10.46 -9.40
CA ILE A 103 -13.82 9.95 -8.09
C ILE A 103 -15.30 9.56 -8.15
N GLU A 104 -16.06 10.16 -9.06
CA GLU A 104 -17.46 9.85 -9.38
C GLU A 104 -17.67 8.39 -9.81
N ASP A 105 -16.68 7.80 -10.50
CA ASP A 105 -16.69 6.40 -10.93
C ASP A 105 -16.23 5.44 -9.82
N ALA A 106 -15.76 5.98 -8.68
CA ALA A 106 -15.15 5.18 -7.63
C ALA A 106 -16.18 4.39 -6.81
N LYS A 107 -15.95 3.09 -6.69
CA LYS A 107 -16.72 2.18 -5.84
C LYS A 107 -15.95 1.85 -4.57
N LEU A 108 -16.69 1.71 -3.46
CA LEU A 108 -16.15 1.21 -2.21
C LEU A 108 -16.04 -0.31 -2.31
N LEU A 109 -14.84 -0.85 -2.10
CA LEU A 109 -14.55 -2.28 -2.14
C LEU A 109 -13.90 -2.69 -0.81
N VAL A 110 -14.29 -3.86 -0.30
CA VAL A 110 -13.76 -4.45 0.93
C VAL A 110 -13.13 -5.79 0.58
N ARG A 111 -11.85 -5.98 0.90
CA ARG A 111 -11.14 -7.25 0.74
C ARG A 111 -10.69 -7.75 2.11
N ARG A 112 -11.12 -8.95 2.49
CA ARG A 112 -10.80 -9.60 3.77
C ARG A 112 -9.72 -10.66 3.55
N TYR A 113 -8.75 -10.75 4.46
CA TYR A 113 -7.71 -11.78 4.41
C TYR A 113 -7.11 -12.03 5.80
N GLU A 114 -6.71 -13.28 6.05
CA GLU A 114 -6.04 -13.65 7.30
C GLU A 114 -4.56 -13.24 7.26
N ALA A 115 -4.06 -12.73 8.39
CA ALA A 115 -2.64 -12.42 8.56
C ALA A 115 -2.23 -12.50 10.03
N SER A 116 -1.18 -13.29 10.31
CA SER A 116 -0.62 -13.46 11.66
C SER A 116 -1.70 -13.87 12.70
N GLY A 117 -2.56 -14.81 12.30
CA GLY A 117 -3.69 -15.32 13.08
C GLY A 117 -4.88 -14.36 13.26
N GLY A 118 -4.78 -13.10 12.81
CA GLY A 118 -5.86 -12.12 12.88
C GLY A 118 -6.48 -11.85 11.52
N MET A 119 -7.53 -11.02 11.48
CA MET A 119 -8.23 -10.67 10.25
C MET A 119 -7.86 -9.25 9.79
N GLU A 120 -7.55 -9.10 8.51
CA GLU A 120 -7.29 -7.82 7.86
C GLU A 120 -8.39 -7.47 6.88
N TYR A 121 -8.75 -6.19 6.86
CA TYR A 121 -9.73 -5.59 5.96
C TYR A 121 -9.03 -4.47 5.20
N PHE A 122 -8.86 -4.68 3.89
CA PHE A 122 -8.43 -3.63 2.97
C PHE A 122 -9.67 -3.01 2.32
N ILE A 123 -10.06 -1.85 2.84
CA ILE A 123 -11.24 -1.10 2.39
C ILE A 123 -10.74 0.04 1.50
N SER A 124 -11.26 0.15 0.29
CA SER A 124 -10.70 1.03 -0.74
C SER A 124 -11.75 1.67 -1.62
N TYR A 125 -11.52 2.90 -2.07
CA TYR A 125 -12.23 3.50 -3.18
C TYR A 125 -11.45 3.27 -4.47
N GLU A 126 -12.05 2.54 -5.41
CA GLU A 126 -11.42 2.13 -6.66
C GLU A 126 -12.38 2.32 -7.86
N ASP A 127 -11.85 2.69 -9.02
CA ASP A 127 -12.53 2.48 -10.30
C ASP A 127 -12.22 1.05 -10.76
N PRO A 128 -13.20 0.11 -10.73
CA PRO A 128 -12.95 -1.29 -11.06
C PRO A 128 -12.73 -1.53 -12.56
N VAL A 129 -13.25 -0.64 -13.42
CA VAL A 129 -13.15 -0.77 -14.88
C VAL A 129 -11.77 -0.32 -15.33
N LYS A 130 -11.36 0.87 -14.88
CA LYS A 130 -10.05 1.42 -15.20
C LYS A 130 -8.96 0.84 -14.30
N ASP A 131 -9.29 0.11 -13.22
CA ASP A 131 -8.42 -0.46 -12.18
C ASP A 131 -7.53 0.61 -11.50
N VAL A 132 -8.17 1.72 -11.10
CA VAL A 132 -7.54 2.87 -10.43
C VAL A 132 -7.92 2.91 -8.95
N LEU A 133 -6.95 3.21 -8.08
CA LEU A 133 -7.11 3.34 -6.63
C LEU A 133 -7.01 4.81 -6.20
N PHE A 134 -8.05 5.31 -5.53
CA PHE A 134 -8.15 6.69 -5.04
C PHE A 134 -7.78 6.83 -3.56
N GLY A 135 -7.97 5.76 -2.78
CA GLY A 135 -7.62 5.75 -1.36
C GLY A 135 -8.03 4.45 -0.71
N PHE A 136 -7.46 4.17 0.45
CA PHE A 136 -7.73 2.97 1.22
C PHE A 136 -7.54 3.19 2.71
N ILE A 137 -8.14 2.31 3.50
CA ILE A 137 -7.91 2.16 4.93
C ILE A 137 -7.67 0.67 5.23
N ARG A 138 -6.70 0.40 6.11
CA ARG A 138 -6.38 -0.93 6.61
C ARG A 138 -6.92 -1.06 8.02
N LEU A 139 -7.95 -1.90 8.18
CA LEU A 139 -8.53 -2.24 9.48
C LEU A 139 -8.10 -3.67 9.84
N ARG A 140 -7.68 -3.88 11.08
CA ARG A 140 -7.26 -5.19 11.60
C ARG A 140 -8.08 -5.54 12.83
N LEU A 141 -8.57 -6.78 12.91
CA LEU A 141 -8.92 -7.44 14.15
C LEU A 141 -7.68 -8.23 14.65
N PRO A 142 -7.00 -7.79 15.73
CA PRO A 142 -5.82 -8.49 16.23
C PRO A 142 -6.20 -9.86 16.82
N SER A 143 -5.36 -10.86 16.57
CA SER A 143 -5.46 -12.19 17.20
C SER A 143 -4.97 -12.23 18.64
N LYS A 144 -4.05 -11.33 18.98
CA LYS A 144 -3.49 -11.18 20.31
C LYS A 144 -3.41 -9.70 20.65
N VAL A 145 -3.88 -9.36 21.85
CA VAL A 145 -3.75 -8.04 22.43
C VAL A 145 -2.40 -7.97 23.14
N LEU A 146 -1.55 -7.02 22.73
CA LEU A 146 -0.21 -6.80 23.31
C LEU A 146 -0.10 -5.49 24.09
N ARG A 147 -1.17 -4.70 24.08
CA ARG A 147 -1.27 -3.37 24.67
C ARG A 147 -2.70 -3.14 25.16
N GLU A 148 -2.85 -2.56 26.34
CA GLU A 148 -4.16 -2.30 26.98
C GLU A 148 -5.06 -1.44 26.09
N GLU A 149 -4.49 -0.50 25.31
CA GLU A 149 -5.26 0.35 24.42
C GLU A 149 -5.94 -0.44 23.30
N LEU A 150 -5.54 -1.69 23.03
CA LEU A 150 -6.11 -2.53 21.98
C LEU A 150 -7.17 -3.53 22.50
N GLU A 151 -7.48 -3.53 23.80
CA GLU A 151 -8.52 -4.39 24.34
C GLU A 151 -9.91 -4.09 23.74
N GLY A 152 -10.55 -5.14 23.21
CA GLY A 152 -11.86 -5.05 22.55
C GLY A 152 -11.88 -4.09 21.34
N ALA A 153 -10.73 -3.83 20.72
CA ALA A 153 -10.57 -2.82 19.69
C ALA A 153 -10.30 -3.40 18.30
N ALA A 154 -10.83 -2.74 17.28
CA ALA A 154 -10.34 -2.88 15.92
C ALA A 154 -9.28 -1.80 15.64
N LEU A 155 -8.21 -2.18 14.93
CA LEU A 155 -7.04 -1.34 14.72
C LEU A 155 -6.97 -0.82 13.28
N VAL A 156 -7.11 0.48 13.09
CA VAL A 156 -6.75 1.16 11.84
C VAL A 156 -5.24 1.33 11.79
N ARG A 157 -4.59 0.57 10.90
CA ARG A 157 -3.13 0.55 10.73
C ARG A 157 -2.64 1.63 9.78
N GLU A 158 -3.46 1.99 8.80
CA GLU A 158 -3.13 2.96 7.76
C GLU A 158 -4.43 3.52 7.19
N LEU A 159 -4.49 4.84 7.00
CA LEU A 159 -5.48 5.52 6.17
C LEU A 159 -4.70 6.37 5.16
N HIS A 160 -4.93 6.14 3.87
CA HIS A 160 -4.25 6.86 2.81
C HIS A 160 -5.24 7.28 1.73
N VAL A 161 -5.20 8.55 1.34
CA VAL A 161 -5.98 9.08 0.21
C VAL A 161 -5.00 9.69 -0.77
N TYR A 162 -5.06 9.22 -2.02
CA TYR A 162 -4.25 9.76 -3.09
C TYR A 162 -4.85 11.07 -3.57
N GLY A 163 -4.08 12.15 -3.47
CA GLY A 163 -4.43 13.40 -4.14
C GLY A 163 -4.16 13.31 -5.65
N LYS A 164 -4.87 14.08 -6.48
CA LYS A 164 -4.33 14.43 -7.80
C LYS A 164 -2.99 15.15 -7.62
N MET A 165 -1.98 14.76 -8.39
CA MET A 165 -0.87 15.66 -8.70
C MET A 165 -1.44 16.80 -9.52
N VAL A 166 -1.72 17.92 -8.87
CA VAL A 166 -1.90 19.18 -9.59
C VAL A 166 -0.54 19.53 -10.18
N PRO A 167 -0.44 19.88 -11.48
CA PRO A 167 0.77 20.53 -11.98
C PRO A 167 1.10 21.71 -11.05
N VAL A 168 2.35 21.77 -10.59
CA VAL A 168 2.82 22.85 -9.71
C VAL A 168 2.47 24.18 -10.38
N GLY A 169 1.66 25.02 -9.73
CA GLY A 169 1.37 26.38 -10.20
C GLY A 169 -0.09 26.85 -10.26
N ARG A 170 -1.11 26.03 -9.95
CA ARG A 170 -2.50 26.52 -9.83
C ARG A 170 -2.99 26.45 -8.39
N GLY A 171 -2.66 27.51 -7.64
CA GLY A 171 -3.09 27.74 -6.27
C GLY A 171 -4.57 28.09 -6.18
N GLY A 172 -5.33 27.22 -5.53
CA GLY A 172 -6.69 27.42 -5.08
C GLY A 172 -7.13 26.19 -4.29
N ARG A 173 -7.90 26.37 -3.21
CA ARG A 173 -8.58 25.27 -2.51
C ARG A 173 -9.62 24.68 -3.47
N SER A 174 -9.17 23.81 -4.36
CA SER A 174 -9.98 23.23 -5.42
C SER A 174 -11.04 22.31 -4.83
N ASP A 175 -12.18 22.16 -5.53
CA ASP A 175 -13.23 21.18 -5.21
C ASP A 175 -12.67 19.76 -5.03
N LEU A 176 -11.51 19.49 -5.63
CA LEU A 176 -10.72 18.28 -5.48
C LEU A 176 -10.14 18.06 -4.07
N GLU A 177 -9.60 19.09 -3.40
CA GLU A 177 -9.15 18.95 -2.01
C GLU A 177 -10.32 18.63 -1.07
N LEU A 178 -11.49 19.22 -1.35
CA LEU A 178 -12.74 18.92 -0.66
C LEU A 178 -13.19 17.47 -0.91
N GLN A 179 -13.09 16.96 -2.14
CA GLN A 179 -13.36 15.56 -2.46
C GLN A 179 -12.40 14.58 -1.77
N HIS A 180 -11.09 14.86 -1.75
CA HIS A 180 -10.11 14.01 -1.04
C HIS A 180 -10.41 13.94 0.46
N ARG A 181 -10.76 15.08 1.08
CA ARG A 181 -11.14 15.11 2.51
C ARG A 181 -12.42 14.31 2.79
N LYS A 182 -13.37 14.29 1.84
CA LYS A 182 -14.59 13.47 1.93
C LYS A 182 -14.27 11.98 1.83
N LEU A 183 -13.35 11.55 0.96
CA LEU A 183 -12.97 10.14 0.80
C LEU A 183 -12.38 9.55 2.09
N GLY A 184 -11.40 10.21 2.70
CA GLY A 184 -10.80 9.69 3.94
C GLY A 184 -11.83 9.54 5.06
N SER A 185 -12.80 10.45 5.13
CA SER A 185 -13.89 10.39 6.12
C SER A 185 -14.85 9.23 5.84
N ARG A 186 -15.13 8.96 4.57
CA ARG A 186 -15.99 7.83 4.16
C ARG A 186 -15.30 6.50 4.45
N LEU A 187 -14.01 6.36 4.14
CA LEU A 187 -13.21 5.18 4.48
C LEU A 187 -13.19 4.92 5.99
N LEU A 188 -12.95 5.97 6.79
CA LEU A 188 -12.94 5.84 8.24
C LEU A 188 -14.31 5.42 8.80
N ARG A 189 -15.40 5.99 8.28
CA ARG A 189 -16.76 5.57 8.67
C ARG A 189 -17.05 4.12 8.30
N GLU A 190 -16.62 3.66 7.14
CA GLU A 190 -16.80 2.26 6.76
C GLU A 190 -16.00 1.33 7.67
N ALA A 191 -14.79 1.72 8.06
CA ALA A 191 -14.00 0.97 9.03
C ALA A 191 -14.67 0.94 10.42
N GLU A 192 -15.26 2.06 10.88
CA GLU A 192 -16.04 2.12 12.11
C GLU A 192 -17.28 1.21 12.05
N ARG A 193 -18.00 1.22 10.92
CA ARG A 193 -19.16 0.35 10.66
C ARG A 193 -18.76 -1.13 10.75
N ILE A 194 -17.75 -1.54 9.98
CA ILE A 194 -17.25 -2.93 10.00
C ILE A 194 -16.77 -3.34 11.40
N ALA A 195 -16.04 -2.46 12.08
CA ALA A 195 -15.58 -2.72 13.43
C ALA A 195 -16.74 -2.95 14.41
N SER A 196 -17.82 -2.17 14.32
CA SER A 196 -18.97 -2.30 15.19
C SER A 196 -19.90 -3.45 14.83
N GLU A 197 -20.22 -3.63 13.54
CA GLU A 197 -21.28 -4.52 13.07
C GLU A 197 -20.77 -5.93 12.73
N GLU A 198 -19.49 -6.09 12.37
CA GLU A 198 -18.93 -7.38 11.94
C GLU A 198 -17.87 -7.94 12.89
N LEU A 199 -17.21 -7.08 13.68
CA LEU A 199 -16.08 -7.48 14.53
C LEU A 199 -16.39 -7.39 16.03
N ASP A 200 -17.61 -6.96 16.40
CA ASP A 200 -18.04 -6.70 17.78
C ASP A 200 -17.04 -5.84 18.58
N ALA A 201 -16.30 -4.96 17.90
CA ALA A 201 -15.31 -4.11 18.52
C ALA A 201 -16.00 -2.97 19.27
N ARG A 202 -15.58 -2.74 20.52
CA ARG A 202 -16.11 -1.67 21.38
C ARG A 202 -15.52 -0.30 21.02
N LYS A 203 -14.35 -0.29 20.38
CA LYS A 203 -13.66 0.93 19.96
C LYS A 203 -12.83 0.70 18.70
N VAL A 204 -12.56 1.78 17.98
CA VAL A 204 -11.55 1.83 16.92
C VAL A 204 -10.34 2.58 17.43
N VAL A 205 -9.17 1.98 17.27
CA VAL A 205 -7.86 2.58 17.60
C VAL A 205 -7.11 2.84 16.30
N VAL A 206 -6.41 3.96 16.20
CA VAL A 206 -5.70 4.36 14.97
C VAL A 206 -4.22 4.58 15.25
N ILE A 207 -3.36 3.96 14.43
CA ILE A 207 -1.94 4.32 14.34
C ILE A 207 -1.86 5.65 13.59
N SER A 208 -1.64 6.73 14.34
CA SER A 208 -1.68 8.10 13.81
C SER A 208 -0.36 8.81 14.08
N GLY A 209 0.30 9.25 13.01
CA GLY A 209 1.46 10.13 13.13
C GLY A 209 1.09 11.44 13.82
N VAL A 210 2.01 12.00 14.61
CA VAL A 210 1.75 13.19 15.45
C VAL A 210 1.11 14.35 14.67
N GLY A 211 1.61 14.62 13.45
CA GLY A 211 1.11 15.70 12.60
C GLY A 211 -0.31 15.52 12.05
N VAL A 212 -0.89 14.30 12.10
CA VAL A 212 -2.22 14.01 11.55
C VAL A 212 -3.28 13.76 12.62
N ARG A 213 -2.93 13.77 13.91
CA ARG A 213 -3.90 13.54 15.02
C ARG A 213 -5.09 14.50 15.01
N LYS A 214 -4.88 15.78 14.66
CA LYS A 214 -5.96 16.80 14.52
C LYS A 214 -7.04 16.39 13.51
N TYR A 215 -6.71 15.57 12.51
CA TYR A 215 -7.69 15.02 11.57
C TYR A 215 -8.69 14.11 12.30
N TYR A 216 -8.20 13.24 13.18
CA TYR A 216 -9.02 12.28 13.92
C TYR A 216 -9.82 12.96 15.05
N TYR A 217 -9.23 13.95 15.73
CA TYR A 217 -9.94 14.69 16.79
C TYR A 217 -11.21 15.37 16.31
N LYS A 218 -11.18 15.95 15.10
CA LYS A 218 -12.36 16.54 14.45
C LYS A 218 -13.47 15.52 14.13
N ARG A 219 -13.24 14.22 14.36
CA ARG A 219 -14.16 13.11 14.10
C ARG A 219 -14.50 12.32 15.37
N GLY A 220 -14.24 12.91 16.54
CA GLY A 220 -14.58 12.32 17.84
C GLY A 220 -13.54 11.37 18.41
N TYR A 221 -12.38 11.20 17.76
CA TYR A 221 -11.27 10.45 18.35
C TYR A 221 -10.61 11.27 19.46
N ARG A 222 -10.07 10.60 20.46
CA ARG A 222 -9.33 11.19 21.57
C ARG A 222 -7.96 10.51 21.71
N PRO A 223 -6.99 11.16 22.37
CA PRO A 223 -5.73 10.49 22.74
C PRO A 223 -5.99 9.20 23.53
N ASP A 224 -5.27 8.13 23.18
CA ASP A 224 -5.35 6.82 23.84
C ASP A 224 -3.93 6.22 23.81
N GLY A 225 -3.14 6.52 24.86
CA GLY A 225 -1.71 6.20 24.92
C GLY A 225 -0.92 6.74 23.72
N PHE A 226 -0.26 5.83 23.00
CA PHE A 226 0.48 6.17 21.76
C PHE A 226 -0.42 6.38 20.53
N TYR A 227 -1.71 6.10 20.66
CA TYR A 227 -2.69 6.08 19.58
C TYR A 227 -3.70 7.22 19.72
N VAL A 228 -4.70 7.20 18.83
CA VAL A 228 -5.97 7.89 19.04
C VAL A 228 -7.08 6.86 18.91
N SER A 229 -8.12 6.96 19.72
CA SER A 229 -9.23 6.01 19.68
C SER A 229 -10.59 6.70 19.75
N LYS A 230 -11.62 5.98 19.28
CA LYS A 230 -13.02 6.39 19.34
C LYS A 230 -13.83 5.17 19.77
N ARG A 231 -14.64 5.33 20.80
CA ARG A 231 -15.61 4.31 21.20
C ARG A 231 -16.73 4.20 20.15
N LEU A 232 -17.20 2.98 19.93
CA LEU A 232 -18.22 2.65 18.93
C LEU A 232 -19.63 2.56 19.53
N ASP A 233 -19.81 3.00 20.77
CA ASP A 233 -21.03 2.95 21.56
C ASP A 233 -22.32 3.08 20.74
N GLY A 234 -23.02 1.97 20.56
CA GLY A 234 -24.42 1.96 20.16
C GLY A 234 -25.31 2.27 21.36
N ARG A 235 -25.70 3.54 21.51
CA ARG A 235 -26.97 4.04 22.08
C ARG A 235 -27.00 5.59 22.00
N SER A 236 -27.57 6.09 20.92
CA SER A 236 -28.45 7.26 20.96
C SER A 236 -29.86 6.74 20.71
#